data_AF-A0A562Q0F2-F1
#
_entry.id   AF-A0A562Q0F2-F1
#
_cell.length_a   1.000
_cell.length_b   1.000
_cell.length_c   1.000
_cell.angle_alpha   90.00
_cell.angle_beta   90.00
_cell.angle_gamma   90.00
#
_symmetry.space_group_name_H-M   'P 1'
#
loop_
_entity.id
_entity.type
_entity.pdbx_description
1 polymer ?
#
loop_
_entity_poly.entity_id
_entity_poly.type
_entity_poly.pdbx_seq_one_letter_code
_entity_poly.pdbx_strand_id
1 'polypeptide(L)'
;MHLGKFHALVTSLNVEYKKKEVGAKIENVIREVEALAANPGNSDVANNFRSQLEELRSTLSKSKLNKPYPTLAKLIEAIDAENYIGDRLFDKIEGILAKNGMTPQLAAGELRKFFSEVGKFYTEINAVDQAFTHLGVEYEILDRGDGEIGISIPEPQGERLLADLAASAKSWNKALRPFVELADPEHNPIVVRTISSSDWQFYLASVPAVYLALSTAISQLNELLQKLVETRKLIAQLTERGVSADGTAMVAAEADNMLDRGTRALAEQIVDENPPADIGRANELKTELTGSLKFIALELAKNVTIEVRYLPPPPPKPESPEFQDDEAKGRLEFLTQTAAQIERNMELVRLEPGVQEILNLPAPDEDKD
;
A
#
# COMPACT_ATOMS: atom_id res chain seq x y z
N MET A 1 3.50 -10.91 11.74
CA MET A 1 2.68 -11.31 10.59
C MET A 1 1.29 -11.79 11.02
N HIS A 2 0.22 -11.19 10.51
CA HIS A 2 -1.16 -11.66 10.72
C HIS A 2 -1.44 -12.91 9.87
N LEU A 3 -1.87 -14.02 10.49
CA LEU A 3 -2.01 -15.30 9.80
C LEU A 3 -3.11 -15.28 8.74
N GLY A 4 -4.25 -14.63 8.99
CA GLY A 4 -5.34 -14.54 8.02
C GLY A 4 -5.00 -13.72 6.78
N LYS A 5 -4.23 -12.63 6.94
CA LYS A 5 -3.73 -11.84 5.80
C LYS A 5 -2.65 -12.60 5.03
N PHE A 6 -1.79 -13.36 5.73
CA PHE A 6 -0.82 -14.23 5.09
C PHE A 6 -1.49 -15.34 4.27
N HIS A 7 -2.52 -15.99 4.84
CA HIS A 7 -3.33 -16.95 4.09
C HIS A 7 -3.98 -16.29 2.87
N ALA A 8 -4.54 -15.08 3.00
CA ALA A 8 -5.10 -14.34 1.87
C ALA A 8 -4.09 -14.06 0.76
N LEU A 9 -2.82 -13.75 1.09
CA LEU A 9 -1.74 -13.62 0.12
C LEU A 9 -1.47 -14.96 -0.59
N VAL A 10 -1.28 -16.04 0.17
CA VAL A 10 -1.00 -17.38 -0.37
C VAL A 10 -2.12 -17.84 -1.32
N THR A 11 -3.38 -17.67 -0.93
CA THR A 11 -4.53 -17.97 -1.78
C THR A 11 -4.52 -17.09 -3.04
N SER A 12 -4.22 -15.79 -2.90
CA SER A 12 -4.16 -14.86 -4.05
C SER A 12 -3.08 -15.26 -5.05
N LEU A 13 -1.89 -15.64 -4.58
CA LEU A 13 -0.79 -16.16 -5.41
C LEU A 13 -1.23 -17.42 -6.18
N ASN A 14 -1.83 -18.38 -5.48
CA ASN A 14 -2.29 -19.64 -6.06
C ASN A 14 -3.38 -19.42 -7.12
N VAL A 15 -4.38 -18.60 -6.79
CA VAL A 15 -5.48 -18.24 -7.70
C VAL A 15 -4.96 -17.52 -8.93
N GLU A 16 -4.05 -16.55 -8.75
CA GLU A 16 -3.50 -15.80 -9.87
C GLU A 16 -2.71 -16.70 -10.83
N TYR A 17 -1.81 -17.53 -10.30
CA TYR A 17 -1.00 -18.45 -11.10
C TYR A 17 -1.85 -19.44 -11.91
N LYS A 18 -2.84 -20.06 -11.26
CA LYS A 18 -3.74 -21.04 -11.90
C LYS A 18 -4.71 -20.39 -12.88
N LYS A 19 -5.43 -19.35 -12.45
CA LYS A 19 -6.50 -18.73 -13.25
C LYS A 19 -5.96 -18.00 -14.48
N LYS A 20 -4.75 -17.45 -14.40
CA LYS A 20 -4.10 -16.79 -15.53
C LYS A 20 -3.21 -17.73 -16.36
N GLU A 21 -3.15 -19.02 -16.01
CA GLU A 21 -2.34 -20.03 -16.71
C GLU A 21 -0.87 -19.62 -16.89
N VAL A 22 -0.29 -18.96 -15.88
CA VAL A 22 1.06 -18.38 -15.96
C VAL A 22 2.09 -19.44 -16.34
N GLY A 23 1.97 -20.64 -15.77
CA GLY A 23 2.88 -21.75 -16.07
C GLY A 23 2.85 -22.16 -17.55
N ALA A 24 1.66 -22.32 -18.13
CA ALA A 24 1.51 -22.68 -19.54
C ALA A 24 2.04 -21.60 -20.48
N LYS A 25 1.88 -20.31 -20.12
CA LYS A 25 2.41 -19.21 -20.92
C LYS A 25 3.94 -19.16 -20.90
N ILE A 26 4.58 -19.43 -19.76
CA ILE A 26 6.05 -19.54 -19.70
C ILE A 26 6.54 -20.73 -20.53
N GLU A 27 5.87 -21.88 -20.44
CA GLU A 27 6.21 -23.06 -21.23
C GLU A 27 6.08 -22.82 -22.73
N ASN A 28 5.04 -22.09 -23.17
CA ASN A 28 4.90 -21.67 -24.57
C ASN A 28 6.08 -20.80 -25.01
N VAL A 29 6.50 -19.81 -24.19
CA VAL A 29 7.68 -18.97 -24.50
C VAL A 29 8.94 -19.83 -24.64
N ILE A 30 9.17 -20.78 -23.72
CA ILE A 30 10.32 -21.72 -23.80
C ILE A 30 10.29 -22.50 -25.12
N ARG A 31 9.13 -23.07 -25.49
CA ARG A 31 8.96 -23.81 -26.75
C ARG A 31 9.26 -22.96 -27.97
N GLU A 32 8.81 -21.70 -28.00
CA GLU A 32 9.09 -20.81 -29.14
C GLU A 32 10.57 -20.38 -29.21
N VAL A 33 11.25 -20.23 -28.08
CA VAL A 33 12.71 -19.98 -28.06
C VAL A 33 13.47 -21.20 -28.62
N GLU A 34 13.04 -22.41 -28.30
CA GLU A 34 13.62 -23.65 -28.83
C GLU A 34 13.35 -23.81 -30.33
N ALA A 35 12.14 -23.47 -30.78
CA ALA A 35 11.81 -23.46 -32.20
C ALA A 35 12.68 -22.45 -32.97
N LEU A 36 12.93 -21.27 -32.38
CA LEU A 36 13.82 -20.25 -32.93
C LEU A 36 15.28 -20.73 -32.98
N ALA A 37 15.73 -21.47 -31.96
CA ALA A 37 17.06 -22.11 -31.97
C ALA A 37 17.20 -23.10 -33.12
N ALA A 38 16.16 -23.89 -33.39
CA ALA A 38 16.15 -24.88 -34.45
C ALA A 38 16.00 -24.26 -35.86
N ASN A 39 15.34 -23.11 -35.99
CA ASN A 39 15.00 -22.48 -37.28
C ASN A 39 15.24 -20.95 -37.27
N PRO A 40 16.49 -20.46 -37.10
CA PRO A 40 16.77 -19.04 -36.90
C PRO A 40 16.43 -18.13 -38.09
N GLY A 41 16.25 -18.69 -39.29
CA GLY A 41 15.86 -17.95 -40.49
C GLY A 41 14.34 -17.89 -40.75
N ASN A 42 13.52 -18.55 -39.93
CA ASN A 42 12.07 -18.62 -40.14
C ASN A 42 11.36 -17.42 -39.48
N SER A 43 10.79 -16.53 -40.30
CA SER A 43 10.07 -15.34 -39.83
C SER A 43 8.82 -15.66 -39.01
N ASP A 44 8.12 -16.75 -39.32
CA ASP A 44 6.88 -17.12 -38.62
C ASP A 44 7.17 -17.57 -37.19
N VAL A 45 8.25 -18.34 -37.00
CA VAL A 45 8.72 -18.74 -35.67
C VAL A 45 9.12 -17.52 -34.84
N ALA A 46 9.84 -16.56 -35.43
CA ALA A 46 10.19 -15.31 -34.74
C ALA A 46 8.97 -14.48 -34.36
N ASN A 47 7.93 -14.43 -35.20
CA ASN A 47 6.69 -13.74 -34.91
C ASN A 47 5.87 -14.43 -33.81
N ASN A 48 5.82 -15.77 -33.82
CA ASN A 48 5.16 -16.55 -32.77
C ASN A 48 5.82 -16.34 -31.41
N PHE A 49 7.16 -16.37 -31.35
CA PHE A 49 7.91 -16.07 -30.13
C PHE A 49 7.54 -14.69 -29.56
N ARG A 50 7.57 -13.63 -30.40
CA ARG A 50 7.19 -12.27 -29.97
C ARG A 50 5.76 -12.20 -29.45
N SER A 51 4.83 -12.85 -30.15
CA SER A 51 3.41 -12.90 -29.77
C SER A 51 3.22 -13.55 -28.39
N GLN A 52 3.85 -14.71 -28.16
CA GLN A 52 3.76 -15.43 -26.88
C GLN A 52 4.44 -14.66 -25.73
N LEU A 53 5.57 -13.99 -26.01
CA LEU A 53 6.24 -13.17 -25.03
C LEU A 53 5.38 -11.95 -24.61
N GLU A 54 4.76 -11.28 -25.57
CA GLU A 54 3.87 -10.14 -25.30
C GLU A 54 2.57 -10.58 -24.60
N GLU A 55 2.05 -11.77 -24.93
CA GLU A 55 0.90 -12.35 -24.22
C GLU A 55 1.22 -12.62 -22.74
N LEU A 56 2.41 -13.19 -22.47
CA LEU A 56 2.90 -13.40 -21.10
C LEU A 56 3.06 -12.05 -20.38
N ARG A 57 3.71 -11.07 -21.02
CA ARG A 57 3.87 -9.71 -20.48
C ARG A 57 2.53 -9.08 -20.12
N SER A 58 1.56 -9.10 -21.04
CA SER A 58 0.23 -8.54 -20.83
C SER A 58 -0.52 -9.23 -19.68
N THR A 59 -0.30 -10.52 -19.49
CA THR A 59 -0.90 -11.31 -18.40
C THR A 59 -0.33 -10.92 -17.04
N LEU A 60 1.01 -10.79 -16.98
CA LEU A 60 1.76 -10.48 -15.78
C LEU A 60 1.63 -9.00 -15.37
N SER A 61 1.58 -8.07 -16.32
CA SER A 61 1.40 -6.63 -16.04
C SER A 61 0.03 -6.27 -15.47
N LYS A 62 -0.98 -7.12 -15.72
CA LYS A 62 -2.31 -7.03 -15.11
C LYS A 62 -2.38 -7.68 -13.72
N SER A 63 -1.25 -8.03 -13.11
CA SER A 63 -1.24 -8.53 -11.73
C SER A 63 -1.61 -7.42 -10.76
N LYS A 64 -2.52 -7.72 -9.82
CA LYS A 64 -2.79 -6.82 -8.69
C LYS A 64 -1.60 -6.78 -7.73
N LEU A 65 -0.73 -7.79 -7.78
CA LEU A 65 0.46 -7.89 -6.95
C LEU A 65 1.64 -7.07 -7.50
N ASN A 66 1.50 -6.41 -8.65
CA ASN A 66 2.49 -5.43 -9.14
C ASN A 66 2.53 -4.16 -8.30
N LYS A 67 1.39 -3.83 -7.67
CA LYS A 67 1.24 -2.67 -6.81
C LYS A 67 0.65 -3.10 -5.46
N PRO A 68 1.37 -3.91 -4.68
CA PRO A 68 0.85 -4.38 -3.42
C PRO A 68 0.76 -3.20 -2.44
N TYR A 69 -0.33 -3.16 -1.67
CA TYR A 69 -0.43 -2.24 -0.54
C TYR A 69 0.67 -2.55 0.48
N PRO A 70 1.09 -1.59 1.32
CA PRO A 70 2.30 -1.72 2.13
C PRO A 70 2.36 -2.99 2.99
N THR A 71 1.28 -3.39 3.65
CA THR A 71 1.28 -4.63 4.43
C THR A 71 1.47 -5.86 3.54
N LEU A 72 0.79 -5.92 2.39
CA LEU A 72 0.96 -7.02 1.43
C LEU A 72 2.37 -7.06 0.86
N ALA A 73 2.98 -5.90 0.60
CA ALA A 73 4.35 -5.79 0.12
C ALA A 73 5.34 -6.42 1.12
N LYS A 74 5.21 -6.10 2.41
CA LYS A 74 6.01 -6.72 3.49
C LYS A 74 5.83 -8.24 3.54
N LEU A 75 4.61 -8.73 3.33
CA LEU A 75 4.34 -10.17 3.30
C LEU A 75 4.97 -10.85 2.07
N ILE A 76 4.90 -10.22 0.90
CA ILE A 76 5.53 -10.69 -0.34
C ILE A 76 7.05 -10.76 -0.17
N GLU A 77 7.66 -9.71 0.41
CA GLU A 77 9.09 -9.65 0.72
C GLU A 77 9.49 -10.75 1.70
N ALA A 78 8.72 -10.94 2.78
CA ALA A 78 9.03 -11.93 3.82
C ALA A 78 9.09 -13.39 3.33
N ILE A 79 8.44 -13.71 2.21
CA ILE A 79 8.48 -15.04 1.59
C ILE A 79 9.25 -15.07 0.26
N ASP A 80 10.00 -14.00 -0.06
CA ASP A 80 10.75 -13.84 -1.32
C ASP A 80 9.91 -14.08 -2.58
N ALA A 81 8.61 -13.70 -2.53
CA ALA A 81 7.69 -13.90 -3.64
C ALA A 81 7.88 -12.89 -4.78
N GLU A 82 8.63 -11.80 -4.55
CA GLU A 82 8.80 -10.71 -5.52
C GLU A 82 9.30 -11.20 -6.88
N ASN A 83 10.21 -12.17 -6.88
CA ASN A 83 10.82 -12.69 -8.11
C ASN A 83 9.90 -13.63 -8.91
N TYR A 84 8.74 -14.01 -8.35
CA TYR A 84 7.86 -15.05 -8.89
C TYR A 84 6.47 -14.54 -9.29
N ILE A 85 6.25 -13.23 -9.26
CA ILE A 85 4.96 -12.59 -9.53
C ILE A 85 5.08 -11.45 -10.53
N GLY A 86 4.01 -11.26 -11.31
CA GLY A 86 3.77 -10.04 -12.05
C GLY A 86 4.94 -9.55 -12.92
N ASP A 87 5.16 -8.24 -12.94
CA ASP A 87 6.19 -7.58 -13.76
C ASP A 87 7.60 -8.05 -13.41
N ARG A 88 7.89 -8.29 -12.12
CA ARG A 88 9.20 -8.77 -11.66
C ARG A 88 9.53 -10.17 -12.20
N LEU A 89 8.55 -11.07 -12.28
CA LEU A 89 8.70 -12.35 -12.95
C LEU A 89 9.03 -12.17 -14.44
N PHE A 90 8.36 -11.22 -15.10
CA PHE A 90 8.63 -10.91 -16.50
C PHE A 90 10.03 -10.32 -16.70
N ASP A 91 10.46 -9.38 -15.86
CA ASP A 91 11.80 -8.76 -15.87
C ASP A 91 12.90 -9.83 -15.79
N LYS A 92 12.71 -10.87 -14.96
CA LYS A 92 13.65 -12.00 -14.87
C LYS A 92 13.72 -12.80 -16.18
N ILE A 93 12.57 -13.07 -16.80
CA ILE A 93 12.49 -13.77 -18.09
C ILE A 93 13.17 -12.95 -19.19
N GLU A 94 12.86 -11.65 -19.26
CA GLU A 94 13.47 -10.73 -20.22
C GLU A 94 14.98 -10.61 -19.99
N GLY A 95 15.43 -10.55 -18.73
CA GLY A 95 16.85 -10.54 -18.38
C GLY A 95 17.59 -11.79 -18.85
N ILE A 96 16.99 -12.98 -18.70
CA ILE A 96 17.55 -14.24 -19.22
C ILE A 96 17.63 -14.19 -20.75
N LEU A 97 16.59 -13.73 -21.44
CA LEU A 97 16.59 -13.61 -22.89
C LEU A 97 17.65 -12.63 -23.39
N ALA A 98 17.76 -11.46 -22.77
CA ALA A 98 18.72 -10.42 -23.13
C ALA A 98 20.18 -10.88 -22.93
N LYS A 99 20.47 -11.54 -21.79
CA LYS A 99 21.79 -12.10 -21.48
C LYS A 99 22.25 -13.15 -22.50
N ASN A 100 21.30 -13.87 -23.13
CA ASN A 100 21.57 -14.99 -24.02
C ASN A 100 21.14 -14.73 -25.49
N GLY A 101 20.99 -13.45 -25.89
CA GLY A 101 20.38 -13.08 -27.17
C GLY A 101 21.07 -13.64 -28.43
N MET A 102 22.34 -14.04 -28.34
CA MET A 102 23.08 -14.67 -29.46
C MET A 102 22.90 -16.20 -29.53
N THR A 103 22.42 -16.83 -28.46
CA THR A 103 22.35 -18.30 -28.33
C THR A 103 20.98 -18.72 -27.79
N PRO A 104 19.95 -18.82 -28.64
CA PRO A 104 18.60 -19.19 -28.21
C PRO A 104 18.55 -20.51 -27.43
N GLN A 105 19.41 -21.49 -27.76
CA GLN A 105 19.51 -22.74 -27.02
C GLN A 105 19.95 -22.57 -25.56
N LEU A 106 20.87 -21.63 -25.29
CA LEU A 106 21.30 -21.32 -23.93
C LEU A 106 20.19 -20.57 -23.18
N ALA A 107 19.51 -19.64 -23.86
CA ALA A 107 18.34 -18.93 -23.31
C ALA A 107 17.24 -19.92 -22.89
N ALA A 108 16.86 -20.87 -23.75
CA ALA A 108 15.90 -21.91 -23.41
C ALA A 108 16.34 -22.76 -22.21
N GLY A 109 17.63 -23.13 -22.15
CA GLY A 109 18.19 -23.86 -21.02
C GLY A 109 18.12 -23.12 -19.70
N GLU A 110 18.44 -21.81 -19.68
CA GLU A 110 18.30 -20.96 -18.49
C GLU A 110 16.83 -20.74 -18.12
N LEU A 111 15.94 -20.51 -19.10
CA LEU A 111 14.50 -20.36 -18.86
C LEU A 111 13.87 -21.62 -18.27
N ARG A 112 14.26 -22.82 -18.72
CA ARG A 112 13.77 -24.08 -18.13
C ARG A 112 14.17 -24.24 -16.66
N LYS A 113 15.41 -23.84 -16.31
CA LYS A 113 15.87 -23.86 -14.91
C LYS A 113 15.04 -22.91 -14.06
N PHE A 114 14.89 -21.67 -14.52
CA PHE A 114 14.07 -20.67 -13.84
C PHE A 114 12.59 -21.09 -13.74
N PHE A 115 12.02 -21.66 -14.80
CA PHE A 115 10.66 -22.21 -14.79
C PHE A 115 10.49 -23.35 -13.77
N SER A 116 11.50 -24.20 -13.60
CA SER A 116 11.50 -25.21 -12.54
C SER A 116 11.50 -24.59 -11.14
N GLU A 117 12.21 -23.48 -10.93
CA GLU A 117 12.19 -22.73 -9.66
C GLU A 117 10.81 -22.11 -9.41
N VAL A 118 10.22 -21.46 -10.42
CA VAL A 118 8.84 -20.94 -10.36
C VAL A 118 7.85 -22.05 -10.01
N GLY A 119 7.96 -23.22 -10.65
CA GLY A 119 7.07 -24.36 -10.38
C GLY A 119 7.22 -24.91 -8.96
N LYS A 120 8.44 -24.95 -8.40
CA LYS A 120 8.67 -25.35 -7.01
C LYS A 120 8.04 -24.35 -6.04
N PHE A 121 8.27 -23.05 -6.24
CA PHE A 121 7.66 -22.00 -5.44
C PHE A 121 6.13 -22.13 -5.39
N TYR A 122 5.46 -22.24 -6.54
CA TYR A 122 3.99 -22.36 -6.56
C TYR A 122 3.48 -23.71 -6.03
N THR A 123 4.29 -24.78 -6.07
CA THR A 123 3.97 -26.04 -5.41
C THR A 123 3.95 -25.86 -3.89
N GLU A 124 4.93 -25.15 -3.33
CA GLU A 124 5.01 -24.83 -1.91
C GLU A 124 3.87 -23.90 -1.47
N ILE A 125 3.60 -22.84 -2.23
CA ILE A 125 2.44 -21.94 -2.00
C ILE A 125 1.13 -22.73 -1.97
N ASN A 126 0.91 -23.63 -2.93
CA ASN A 126 -0.30 -24.45 -2.94
C ASN A 126 -0.37 -25.42 -1.74
N ALA A 127 0.76 -25.97 -1.29
CA ALA A 127 0.80 -26.82 -0.10
C ALA A 127 0.45 -26.04 1.17
N VAL A 128 0.92 -24.80 1.31
CA VAL A 128 0.58 -23.90 2.43
C VAL A 128 -0.91 -23.54 2.41
N ASP A 129 -1.45 -23.16 1.24
CA ASP A 129 -2.88 -22.85 1.03
C ASP A 129 -3.79 -24.00 1.49
N GLN A 130 -3.44 -25.23 1.06
CA GLN A 130 -4.17 -26.45 1.44
C GLN A 130 -4.05 -26.75 2.92
N ALA A 131 -2.86 -26.57 3.52
CA ALA A 131 -2.64 -26.80 4.94
C ALA A 131 -3.47 -25.82 5.79
N PHE A 132 -3.45 -24.52 5.46
CA PHE A 132 -4.27 -23.52 6.16
C PHE A 132 -5.76 -23.77 6.01
N THR A 133 -6.21 -24.08 4.79
CA THR A 133 -7.61 -24.48 4.55
C THR A 133 -8.00 -25.70 5.38
N HIS A 134 -7.14 -26.73 5.43
CA HIS A 134 -7.39 -27.95 6.21
C HIS A 134 -7.46 -27.68 7.71
N LEU A 135 -6.62 -26.78 8.22
CA LEU A 135 -6.61 -26.36 9.62
C LEU A 135 -7.74 -25.38 9.97
N GLY A 136 -8.54 -24.96 8.99
CA GLY A 136 -9.61 -23.97 9.21
C GLY A 136 -9.09 -22.57 9.51
N VAL A 137 -7.87 -22.25 9.08
CA VAL A 137 -7.36 -20.88 9.17
C VAL A 137 -8.13 -20.03 8.18
N GLU A 138 -8.94 -19.10 8.66
CA GLU A 138 -9.65 -18.17 7.79
C GLU A 138 -8.65 -17.23 7.10
N TYR A 139 -8.82 -16.99 5.81
CA TYR A 139 -8.11 -15.90 5.14
C TYR A 139 -8.94 -14.62 5.27
N GLU A 140 -8.26 -13.52 5.55
CA GLU A 140 -8.91 -12.24 5.76
C GLU A 140 -8.85 -11.41 4.48
N ILE A 141 -9.96 -11.38 3.74
CA ILE A 141 -10.12 -10.57 2.54
C ILE A 141 -11.16 -9.48 2.82
N LEU A 142 -10.92 -8.32 2.24
CA LEU A 142 -11.87 -7.23 2.28
C LEU A 142 -13.04 -7.54 1.34
N ASP A 143 -14.25 -7.61 1.88
CA ASP A 143 -15.45 -7.84 1.10
C ASP A 143 -15.82 -6.63 0.25
N ARG A 144 -16.64 -6.85 -0.79
CA ARG A 144 -17.14 -5.76 -1.61
C ARG A 144 -18.17 -4.95 -0.82
N GLY A 145 -17.99 -3.64 -0.80
CA GLY A 145 -18.74 -2.71 0.05
C GLY A 145 -18.02 -2.38 1.35
N ASP A 146 -16.97 -3.12 1.70
CA ASP A 146 -16.19 -2.87 2.91
C ASP A 146 -14.96 -2.01 2.63
N GLY A 147 -14.49 -1.35 3.69
CA GLY A 147 -13.18 -0.75 3.74
C GLY A 147 -12.43 -1.08 5.02
N GLU A 148 -11.19 -0.62 5.08
CA GLU A 148 -10.25 -0.93 6.14
C GLU A 148 -9.20 0.18 6.24
N ILE A 149 -8.90 0.58 7.47
CA ILE A 149 -7.71 1.34 7.84
C ILE A 149 -6.75 0.36 8.50
N GLY A 150 -5.65 0.05 7.82
CA GLY A 150 -4.55 -0.74 8.37
C GLY A 150 -3.49 0.16 8.97
N ILE A 151 -3.12 -0.07 10.22
CA ILE A 151 -2.02 0.61 10.90
C ILE A 151 -1.03 -0.46 11.32
N SER A 152 0.21 -0.37 10.86
CA SER A 152 1.27 -1.34 11.13
C SER A 152 2.43 -0.62 11.79
N ILE A 153 2.56 -0.82 13.10
CA ILE A 153 3.58 -0.20 13.93
C ILE A 153 4.81 -1.11 13.90
N PRO A 154 6.00 -0.60 13.55
CA PRO A 154 7.22 -1.38 13.54
C PRO A 154 7.54 -1.88 14.95
N GLU A 155 8.23 -3.00 15.03
CA GLU A 155 8.59 -3.61 16.30
C GLU A 155 9.45 -2.64 17.15
N PRO A 156 9.05 -2.32 18.39
CA PRO A 156 9.90 -1.53 19.27
C PRO A 156 11.16 -2.33 19.60
N GLN A 157 12.31 -1.66 19.66
CA GLN A 157 13.55 -2.27 20.14
C GLN A 157 13.43 -2.51 21.66
N GLY A 158 12.89 -3.65 22.08
CA GLY A 158 12.77 -3.98 23.50
C GLY A 158 11.58 -4.86 23.88
N GLU A 159 11.21 -4.81 25.16
CA GLU A 159 10.08 -5.57 25.70
C GLU A 159 8.74 -5.05 25.18
N ARG A 160 7.80 -5.97 24.92
CA ARG A 160 6.44 -5.63 24.50
C ARG A 160 5.52 -5.62 25.70
N LEU A 161 5.20 -4.44 26.23
CA LEU A 161 4.25 -4.32 27.34
C LEU A 161 2.82 -4.17 26.81
N LEU A 162 1.87 -4.83 27.47
CA LEU A 162 0.44 -4.67 27.15
C LEU A 162 -0.03 -3.22 27.34
N ALA A 163 0.57 -2.50 28.30
CA ALA A 163 0.28 -1.10 28.56
C ALA A 163 0.60 -0.21 27.34
N ASP A 164 1.70 -0.49 26.64
CA ASP A 164 2.12 0.26 25.45
C ASP A 164 1.16 0.03 24.28
N LEU A 165 0.70 -1.21 24.08
CA LEU A 165 -0.32 -1.53 23.07
C LEU A 165 -1.63 -0.78 23.35
N ALA A 166 -2.08 -0.76 24.61
CA ALA A 166 -3.29 -0.06 25.02
C ALA A 166 -3.16 1.46 24.85
N ALA A 167 -2.01 2.03 25.21
CA ALA A 167 -1.71 3.44 25.02
C ALA A 167 -1.71 3.81 23.52
N SER A 168 -1.08 2.98 22.68
CA SER A 168 -1.07 3.17 21.23
C SER A 168 -2.48 3.13 20.65
N ALA A 169 -3.29 2.13 21.00
CA ALA A 169 -4.68 2.04 20.55
C ALA A 169 -5.52 3.27 20.96
N LYS A 170 -5.31 3.78 22.19
CA LYS A 170 -5.97 4.99 22.69
C LYS A 170 -5.57 6.23 21.87
N SER A 171 -4.29 6.39 21.57
CA SER A 171 -3.77 7.51 20.77
C SER A 171 -4.31 7.48 19.35
N TRP A 172 -4.32 6.30 18.71
CA TRP A 172 -4.93 6.13 17.38
C TRP A 172 -6.43 6.45 17.39
N ASN A 173 -7.17 5.97 18.39
CA ASN A 173 -8.59 6.32 18.50
C ASN A 173 -8.80 7.84 18.69
N LYS A 174 -7.98 8.51 19.51
CA LYS A 174 -8.03 9.98 19.68
C LYS A 174 -7.76 10.69 18.35
N ALA A 175 -6.75 10.25 17.60
CA ALA A 175 -6.35 10.85 16.34
C ALA A 175 -7.34 10.63 15.20
N LEU A 176 -8.07 9.51 15.18
CA LEU A 176 -9.03 9.21 14.12
C LEU A 176 -10.42 9.79 14.37
N ARG A 177 -10.77 10.09 15.63
CA ARG A 177 -12.10 10.59 16.00
C ARG A 177 -12.53 11.87 15.25
N PRO A 178 -11.69 12.90 15.07
CA PRO A 178 -12.10 14.11 14.34
C PRO A 178 -12.48 13.83 12.88
N PHE A 179 -11.87 12.83 12.25
CA PHE A 179 -12.22 12.43 10.88
C PHE A 179 -13.61 11.79 10.81
N VAL A 180 -13.98 10.99 11.81
CA VAL A 180 -15.32 10.41 11.92
C VAL A 180 -16.35 11.51 12.05
N GLU A 181 -16.13 12.45 12.95
CA GLU A 181 -17.06 13.54 13.19
C GLU A 181 -17.25 14.46 11.96
N LEU A 182 -16.18 14.71 11.21
CA LEU A 182 -16.26 15.54 10.00
C LEU A 182 -16.91 14.82 8.81
N ALA A 183 -16.64 13.52 8.65
CA ALA A 183 -16.98 12.80 7.43
C ALA A 183 -18.19 11.86 7.57
N ASP A 184 -18.58 11.49 8.79
CA ASP A 184 -19.73 10.62 9.07
C ASP A 184 -20.82 11.38 9.85
N PRO A 185 -21.94 11.76 9.21
CA PRO A 185 -23.06 12.42 9.87
C PRO A 185 -23.66 11.64 11.04
N GLU A 186 -23.57 10.31 11.01
CA GLU A 186 -24.07 9.44 12.07
C GLU A 186 -23.05 9.23 13.20
N HIS A 187 -21.82 9.71 13.03
CA HIS A 187 -20.72 9.58 13.97
C HIS A 187 -20.48 8.12 14.39
N ASN A 188 -20.56 7.18 13.44
CA ASN A 188 -20.38 5.76 13.74
C ASN A 188 -18.96 5.54 14.28
N PRO A 189 -18.80 4.83 15.41
CA PRO A 189 -17.49 4.60 15.99
C PRO A 189 -16.63 3.76 15.04
N ILE A 190 -15.32 3.98 15.08
CA ILE A 190 -14.37 3.11 14.39
C ILE A 190 -14.34 1.76 15.11
N VAL A 191 -14.57 0.69 14.35
CA VAL A 191 -14.66 -0.66 14.87
C VAL A 191 -13.37 -1.42 14.58
N VAL A 192 -12.82 -2.11 15.58
CA VAL A 192 -11.70 -3.02 15.36
C VAL A 192 -12.19 -4.25 14.62
N ARG A 193 -11.67 -4.50 13.40
CA ARG A 193 -11.90 -5.76 12.67
C ARG A 193 -10.98 -6.85 13.22
N THR A 194 -9.69 -6.55 13.24
CA THR A 194 -8.64 -7.53 13.53
C THR A 194 -7.46 -6.84 14.22
N ILE A 195 -6.77 -7.57 15.11
CA ILE A 195 -5.50 -7.17 15.70
C ILE A 195 -4.48 -8.28 15.47
N SER A 196 -3.30 -7.91 14.99
CA SER A 196 -2.13 -8.79 14.98
C SER A 196 -1.25 -8.48 16.18
N SER A 197 -0.86 -9.51 16.94
CA SER A 197 0.04 -9.36 18.10
C SER A 197 1.51 -9.58 17.74
N SER A 198 1.78 -10.29 16.64
CA SER A 198 3.13 -10.61 16.17
C SER A 198 3.88 -9.38 15.70
N ASP A 199 3.19 -8.46 15.02
CA ASP A 199 3.59 -7.08 14.79
C ASP A 199 2.37 -6.27 15.21
N TRP A 200 2.47 -5.19 15.99
CA TRP A 200 1.29 -4.43 16.41
C TRP A 200 0.61 -3.85 15.18
N GLN A 201 -0.43 -4.54 14.72
CA GLN A 201 -1.21 -4.16 13.55
C GLN A 201 -2.67 -4.04 13.95
N PHE A 202 -3.26 -2.90 13.62
CA PHE A 202 -4.68 -2.62 13.80
C PHE A 202 -5.34 -2.56 12.44
N TYR A 203 -6.45 -3.27 12.30
CA TYR A 203 -7.30 -3.21 11.13
C TYR A 203 -8.66 -2.70 11.57
N LEU A 204 -9.02 -1.51 11.09
CA LEU A 204 -10.15 -0.74 11.60
C LEU A 204 -11.19 -0.53 10.49
N ALA A 205 -12.47 -0.68 10.83
CA ALA A 205 -13.60 -0.39 9.95
C ALA A 205 -14.24 0.96 10.30
N SER A 206 -14.70 1.64 9.27
CA SER A 206 -15.44 2.90 9.27
C SER A 206 -16.26 3.01 7.98
N VAL A 207 -16.81 4.19 7.69
CA VAL A 207 -17.60 4.47 6.49
C VAL A 207 -16.72 5.01 5.35
N PRO A 208 -17.16 4.89 4.07
CA PRO A 208 -16.38 5.33 2.91
C PRO A 208 -15.88 6.79 2.96
N ALA A 209 -16.70 7.68 3.50
CA ALA A 209 -16.34 9.10 3.63
C ALA A 209 -15.15 9.32 4.57
N VAL A 210 -15.06 8.57 5.67
CA VAL A 210 -13.93 8.62 6.62
C VAL A 210 -12.65 8.09 5.97
N TYR A 211 -12.74 7.00 5.21
CA TYR A 211 -11.59 6.48 4.44
C TYR A 211 -11.06 7.53 3.45
N LEU A 212 -11.97 8.21 2.74
CA LEU A 212 -11.60 9.24 1.79
C LEU A 212 -10.90 10.41 2.50
N ALA A 213 -11.51 10.96 3.56
CA ALA A 213 -10.96 12.08 4.32
C ALA A 213 -9.56 11.74 4.88
N LEU A 214 -9.41 10.56 5.49
CA LEU A 214 -8.15 10.11 6.05
C LEU A 214 -7.08 9.90 4.96
N SER A 215 -7.43 9.23 3.84
CA SER A 215 -6.48 9.00 2.75
C SER A 215 -5.97 10.31 2.14
N THR A 216 -6.85 11.30 1.98
CA THR A 216 -6.49 12.64 1.48
C THR A 216 -5.55 13.34 2.44
N ALA A 217 -5.85 13.31 3.74
CA ALA A 217 -4.98 13.89 4.77
C ALA A 217 -3.60 13.22 4.80
N ILE A 218 -3.55 11.88 4.74
CA ILE A 218 -2.29 11.14 4.69
C ILE A 218 -1.48 11.52 3.45
N SER A 219 -2.10 11.61 2.27
CA SER A 219 -1.39 12.02 1.04
C SER A 219 -0.74 13.40 1.22
N GLN A 220 -1.48 14.38 1.73
CA GLN A 220 -0.96 15.73 1.96
C GLN A 220 0.09 15.81 3.07
N LEU A 221 -0.04 14.99 4.13
CA LEU A 221 0.99 14.86 5.17
C LEU A 221 2.29 14.29 4.60
N ASN A 222 2.23 13.32 3.69
CA ASN A 222 3.43 12.79 3.05
C ASN A 222 4.14 13.84 2.21
N GLU A 223 3.42 14.66 1.44
CA GLU A 223 4.02 15.78 0.71
C GLU A 223 4.68 16.80 1.66
N LEU A 224 4.04 17.09 2.80
CA LEU A 224 4.61 17.96 3.84
C LEU A 224 5.89 17.37 4.42
N LEU A 225 5.90 16.07 4.75
CA LEU A 225 7.07 15.37 5.26
C LEU A 225 8.19 15.32 4.22
N GLN A 226 7.90 15.05 2.95
CA GLN A 226 8.90 15.07 1.86
C GLN A 226 9.57 16.44 1.76
N LYS A 227 8.80 17.54 1.75
CA LYS A 227 9.33 18.91 1.73
C LYS A 227 10.23 19.20 2.93
N LEU A 228 9.83 18.74 4.13
CA LEU A 228 10.62 18.90 5.35
C LEU A 228 11.96 18.15 5.24
N VAL A 229 11.95 16.95 4.71
CA VAL A 229 13.13 16.10 4.51
C VAL A 229 14.10 16.73 3.53
N GLU A 230 13.60 17.20 2.38
CA GLU A 230 14.40 17.90 1.39
C GLU A 230 15.04 19.15 1.98
N THR A 231 14.27 19.93 2.74
CA THR A 231 14.78 21.13 3.42
C THR A 231 15.91 20.80 4.39
N ARG A 232 15.76 19.74 5.19
CA ARG A 232 16.80 19.28 6.12
C ARG A 232 18.04 18.71 5.39
N LYS A 233 17.86 17.97 4.29
CA LYS A 233 18.96 17.53 3.41
C LYS A 233 19.75 18.73 2.89
N LEU A 234 19.08 19.81 2.46
CA LEU A 234 19.74 21.03 1.99
C LEU A 234 20.52 21.75 3.10
N ILE A 235 19.95 21.87 4.31
CA ILE A 235 20.66 22.44 5.48
C ILE A 235 21.93 21.64 5.79
N ALA A 236 21.84 20.30 5.78
CA ALA A 236 22.98 19.43 6.02
C ALA A 236 24.09 19.64 4.96
N GLN A 237 23.72 19.74 3.68
CA GLN A 237 24.68 20.00 2.59
C GLN A 237 25.34 21.38 2.70
N LEU A 238 24.63 22.42 3.13
CA LEU A 238 25.23 23.74 3.37
C LEU A 238 26.24 23.70 4.51
N THR A 239 25.89 23.00 5.59
CA THR A 239 26.77 22.82 6.75
C THR A 239 28.04 22.05 6.36
N GLU A 240 27.92 20.98 5.58
CA GLU A 240 29.06 20.21 5.05
C GLU A 240 29.99 21.05 4.16
N ARG A 241 29.43 22.04 3.44
CA ARG A 241 30.19 22.99 2.62
C ARG A 241 30.78 24.18 3.41
N GLY A 242 30.69 24.15 4.74
CA GLY A 242 31.32 25.14 5.62
C GLY A 242 30.49 26.41 5.86
N VAL A 243 29.18 26.41 5.54
CA VAL A 243 28.28 27.48 5.99
C VAL A 243 28.13 27.37 7.51
N SER A 244 28.30 28.49 8.23
CA SER A 244 28.17 28.50 9.69
C SER A 244 26.73 28.25 10.14
N ALA A 245 26.59 27.77 11.38
CA ALA A 245 25.29 27.56 12.01
C ALA A 245 24.42 28.83 12.01
N ASP A 246 25.03 30.00 12.25
CA ASP A 246 24.34 31.30 12.19
C ASP A 246 23.80 31.60 10.78
N GLY A 247 24.54 31.19 9.73
CA GLY A 247 24.12 31.33 8.34
C GLY A 247 22.94 30.43 7.94
N THR A 248 22.78 29.29 8.62
CA THR A 248 21.66 28.36 8.40
C THR A 248 20.51 28.51 9.41
N ALA A 249 20.68 29.30 10.47
CA ALA A 249 19.77 29.35 11.60
C ALA A 249 18.32 29.70 11.22
N MET A 250 18.13 30.67 10.31
CA MET A 250 16.78 31.06 9.86
C MET A 250 16.08 29.94 9.10
N VAL A 251 16.80 29.19 8.27
CA VAL A 251 16.22 28.09 7.48
C VAL A 251 15.93 26.88 8.37
N ALA A 252 16.80 26.61 9.35
CA ALA A 252 16.55 25.58 10.36
C ALA A 252 15.31 25.89 11.20
N ALA A 253 15.18 27.12 11.69
CA ALA A 253 14.00 27.56 12.44
C ALA A 253 12.72 27.48 11.59
N GLU A 254 12.80 27.82 10.30
CA GLU A 254 11.66 27.67 9.38
C GLU A 254 11.27 26.19 9.21
N ALA A 255 12.25 25.31 9.02
CA ALA A 255 12.06 23.87 8.89
C ALA A 255 11.41 23.25 10.15
N ASP A 256 11.86 23.64 11.34
CA ASP A 256 11.30 23.13 12.59
C ASP A 256 9.83 23.53 12.78
N ASN A 257 9.42 24.69 12.24
CA ASN A 257 8.03 25.15 12.27
C ASN A 257 7.19 24.70 11.05
N MET A 258 7.77 23.99 10.07
CA MET A 258 7.03 23.56 8.88
C MET A 258 5.93 22.56 9.23
N LEU A 259 6.21 21.59 10.10
CA LEU A 259 5.23 20.57 10.45
C LEU A 259 4.02 21.18 11.17
N ASP A 260 4.25 22.06 12.14
CA ASP A 260 3.18 22.69 12.93
C ASP A 260 2.31 23.60 12.08
N ARG A 261 2.91 24.45 11.22
CA ARG A 261 2.14 25.30 10.31
C ARG A 261 1.43 24.49 9.24
N GLY A 262 2.09 23.48 8.68
CA GLY A 262 1.52 22.63 7.63
C GLY A 262 0.34 21.80 8.12
N THR A 263 0.45 21.18 9.31
CA THR A 263 -0.65 20.41 9.91
C THR A 263 -1.83 21.30 10.30
N ARG A 264 -1.57 22.51 10.82
CA ARG A 264 -2.62 23.49 11.09
C ARG A 264 -3.33 23.94 9.81
N ALA A 265 -2.59 24.31 8.78
CA ALA A 265 -3.16 24.75 7.51
C ALA A 265 -4.00 23.63 6.87
N LEU A 266 -3.51 22.38 6.94
CA LEU A 266 -4.24 21.20 6.49
C LEU A 266 -5.53 20.97 7.29
N ALA A 267 -5.48 21.11 8.61
CA ALA A 267 -6.67 20.99 9.45
C ALA A 267 -7.72 22.06 9.10
N GLU A 268 -7.28 23.32 8.93
CA GLU A 268 -8.13 24.43 8.50
C GLU A 268 -8.79 24.11 7.15
N GLN A 269 -8.02 23.65 6.17
CA GLN A 269 -8.53 23.24 4.86
C GLN A 269 -9.58 22.12 4.95
N ILE A 270 -9.28 21.02 5.66
CA ILE A 270 -10.19 19.85 5.73
C ILE A 270 -11.53 20.24 6.37
N VAL A 271 -11.49 21.05 7.44
CA VAL A 271 -12.71 21.53 8.12
C VAL A 271 -13.48 22.52 7.24
N ASP A 272 -12.79 23.41 6.52
CA ASP A 272 -13.45 24.39 5.66
C ASP A 272 -14.09 23.75 4.41
N GLU A 273 -13.55 22.63 3.93
CA GLU A 273 -14.16 21.81 2.87
C GLU A 273 -15.40 21.04 3.35
N ASN A 274 -15.51 20.76 4.65
CA ASN A 274 -16.62 20.02 5.27
C ASN A 274 -17.09 20.71 6.57
N PRO A 275 -17.63 21.94 6.49
CA PRO A 275 -17.87 22.76 7.67
C PRO A 275 -19.01 22.17 8.52
N PRO A 276 -18.83 22.03 9.84
CA PRO A 276 -19.93 21.69 10.73
C PRO A 276 -20.94 22.85 10.79
N ALA A 277 -22.16 22.55 11.20
CA ALA A 277 -23.23 23.55 11.30
C ALA A 277 -22.93 24.68 12.32
N ASP A 278 -22.15 24.38 13.36
CA ASP A 278 -21.78 25.33 14.41
C ASP A 278 -20.33 25.86 14.22
N ILE A 279 -20.18 27.18 14.17
CA ILE A 279 -18.88 27.85 13.99
C ILE A 279 -17.95 27.61 15.19
N GLY A 280 -18.50 27.51 16.40
CA GLY A 280 -17.73 27.17 17.60
C GLY A 280 -17.08 25.79 17.44
N ARG A 281 -17.88 24.80 17.07
CA ARG A 281 -17.40 23.43 16.81
C ARG A 281 -16.38 23.36 15.67
N ALA A 282 -16.53 24.18 14.63
CA ALA A 282 -15.52 24.26 13.56
C ALA A 282 -14.12 24.62 14.10
N ASN A 283 -14.02 25.59 15.00
CA ASN A 283 -12.74 25.99 15.59
C ASN A 283 -12.14 24.91 16.51
N GLU A 284 -13.00 24.20 17.26
CA GLU A 284 -12.58 23.05 18.08
C GLU A 284 -12.04 21.93 17.19
N LEU A 285 -12.76 21.57 16.13
CA LEU A 285 -12.34 20.54 15.18
C LEU A 285 -11.03 20.90 14.47
N LYS A 286 -10.82 22.17 14.10
CA LYS A 286 -9.52 22.63 13.56
C LYS A 286 -8.38 22.35 14.55
N THR A 287 -8.61 22.58 15.84
CA THR A 287 -7.62 22.33 16.90
C THR A 287 -7.38 20.82 17.11
N GLU A 288 -8.45 20.04 17.26
CA GLU A 288 -8.38 18.57 17.45
C GLU A 288 -7.72 17.88 16.24
N LEU A 289 -8.06 18.31 15.03
CA LEU A 289 -7.52 17.76 13.79
C LEU A 289 -6.05 18.17 13.60
N THR A 290 -5.64 19.38 13.98
CA THR A 290 -4.22 19.78 13.98
C THR A 290 -3.38 18.82 14.84
N GLY A 291 -3.83 18.54 16.07
CA GLY A 291 -3.16 17.60 16.96
C GLY A 291 -3.13 16.18 16.38
N SER A 292 -4.24 15.74 15.78
CA SER A 292 -4.36 14.42 15.15
C SER A 292 -3.43 14.25 13.95
N LEU A 293 -3.37 15.26 13.08
CA LEU A 293 -2.49 15.28 11.91
C LEU A 293 -1.02 15.30 12.32
N LYS A 294 -0.67 16.08 13.35
CA LYS A 294 0.68 16.09 13.92
C LYS A 294 1.07 14.72 14.48
N PHE A 295 0.19 14.08 15.24
CA PHE A 295 0.39 12.70 15.71
C PHE A 295 0.62 11.74 14.54
N ILE A 296 -0.25 11.73 13.53
CA ILE A 296 -0.12 10.86 12.36
C ILE A 296 1.20 11.11 11.64
N ALA A 297 1.59 12.37 11.42
CA ALA A 297 2.84 12.72 10.76
C ALA A 297 4.08 12.24 11.53
N LEU A 298 4.06 12.34 12.87
CA LEU A 298 5.11 11.83 13.73
C LEU A 298 5.21 10.30 13.67
N GLU A 299 4.08 9.60 13.65
CA GLU A 299 4.06 8.14 13.54
C GLU A 299 4.56 7.68 12.15
N LEU A 300 4.16 8.36 11.07
CA LEU A 300 4.72 8.12 9.72
C LEU A 300 6.25 8.31 9.70
N ALA A 301 6.76 9.35 10.38
CA ALA A 301 8.19 9.59 10.51
C ALA A 301 8.91 8.49 11.32
N LYS A 302 8.20 7.77 12.20
CA LYS A 302 8.70 6.62 12.97
C LYS A 302 8.49 5.27 12.27
N ASN A 303 8.29 5.24 10.96
CA ASN A 303 8.03 4.02 10.17
C ASN A 303 6.70 3.31 10.46
N VAL A 304 5.76 3.97 11.13
CA VAL A 304 4.40 3.44 11.16
C VAL A 304 3.84 3.50 9.75
N THR A 305 3.37 2.35 9.28
CA THR A 305 2.75 2.23 7.98
C THR A 305 1.24 2.35 8.14
N ILE A 306 0.63 3.30 7.43
CA ILE A 306 -0.83 3.45 7.40
C ILE A 306 -1.30 3.15 5.99
N GLU A 307 -2.33 2.32 5.88
CA GLU A 307 -2.98 1.99 4.62
C GLU A 307 -4.49 2.19 4.75
N VAL A 308 -5.10 2.76 3.72
CA VAL A 308 -6.54 2.93 3.65
C VAL A 308 -7.03 2.24 2.39
N ARG A 309 -8.00 1.35 2.53
CA ARG A 309 -8.54 0.54 1.44
C ARG A 309 -10.06 0.59 1.47
N TYR A 310 -10.66 0.67 0.30
CA TYR A 310 -12.10 0.55 0.14
C TYR A 310 -12.39 -0.23 -1.14
N LEU A 311 -13.16 -1.32 -1.02
CA LEU A 311 -13.58 -2.11 -2.17
C LEU A 311 -15.04 -1.76 -2.47
N PRO A 312 -15.37 -1.09 -3.59
CA PRO A 312 -16.75 -0.70 -3.84
C PRO A 312 -17.64 -1.92 -4.07
N PRO A 313 -18.96 -1.80 -3.80
CA PRO A 313 -19.91 -2.88 -4.07
C PRO A 313 -19.90 -3.26 -5.56
N PRO A 314 -20.24 -4.52 -5.92
CA PRO A 314 -20.33 -4.90 -7.33
C PRO A 314 -21.46 -4.11 -8.01
N PRO A 315 -21.36 -3.87 -9.33
CA PRO A 315 -22.46 -3.27 -10.05
C PRO A 315 -23.71 -4.15 -9.96
N PRO A 316 -24.92 -3.55 -9.85
CA PRO A 316 -26.16 -4.30 -9.83
C PRO A 316 -26.28 -5.11 -11.13
N LYS A 317 -26.90 -6.30 -11.03
CA LYS A 317 -27.10 -7.16 -12.21
C LYS A 317 -28.10 -6.47 -13.16
N PRO A 318 -27.95 -6.60 -14.50
CA PRO A 318 -28.85 -5.95 -15.47
C PRO A 318 -30.35 -6.23 -15.24
N GLU A 319 -30.66 -7.39 -14.67
CA GLU A 319 -32.04 -7.84 -14.40
C GLU A 319 -32.58 -7.39 -13.03
N SER A 320 -31.76 -6.76 -12.19
CA SER A 320 -32.17 -6.32 -10.86
C SER A 320 -32.90 -4.97 -10.89
N PRO A 321 -33.87 -4.73 -9.99
CA PRO A 321 -34.53 -3.42 -9.87
C PRO A 321 -33.54 -2.26 -9.63
N GLU A 322 -32.48 -2.51 -8.86
CA GLU A 322 -31.38 -1.58 -8.57
C GLU A 322 -30.65 -1.12 -9.84
N PHE A 323 -30.64 -1.92 -10.91
CA PHE A 323 -30.04 -1.53 -12.18
C PHE A 323 -30.89 -0.52 -12.96
N GLN A 324 -32.17 -0.37 -12.63
CA GLN A 324 -33.05 0.63 -13.23
C GLN A 324 -33.17 1.89 -12.39
N ASP A 325 -32.77 1.84 -11.13
CA ASP A 325 -32.79 2.96 -10.20
C ASP A 325 -31.59 3.90 -10.42
N ASP A 326 -31.86 5.13 -10.85
CA ASP A 326 -30.83 6.13 -11.10
C ASP A 326 -30.16 6.62 -9.81
N GLU A 327 -30.86 6.58 -8.67
CA GLU A 327 -30.26 6.92 -7.36
C GLU A 327 -29.23 5.85 -6.94
N ALA A 328 -29.58 4.57 -7.08
CA ALA A 328 -28.66 3.46 -6.82
C ALA A 328 -27.42 3.51 -7.71
N LYS A 329 -27.58 3.85 -9.00
CA LYS A 329 -26.44 4.07 -9.92
C LYS A 329 -25.56 5.24 -9.48
N GLY A 330 -26.16 6.38 -9.16
CA GLY A 330 -25.43 7.56 -8.70
C GLY A 330 -24.63 7.27 -7.43
N ARG A 331 -25.21 6.54 -6.48
CA ARG A 331 -24.51 6.09 -5.28
C ARG A 331 -23.34 5.16 -5.59
N LEU A 332 -23.54 4.16 -6.46
CA LEU A 332 -22.47 3.24 -6.85
C LEU A 332 -21.32 3.97 -7.56
N GLU A 333 -21.64 4.92 -8.45
CA GLU A 333 -20.65 5.74 -9.14
C GLU A 333 -19.83 6.55 -8.13
N PHE A 334 -20.49 7.22 -7.18
CA PHE A 334 -19.82 7.95 -6.10
C PHE A 334 -18.89 7.05 -5.27
N LEU A 335 -19.35 5.85 -4.88
CA LEU A 335 -18.52 4.91 -4.12
C LEU A 335 -17.33 4.38 -4.95
N THR A 336 -17.52 4.20 -6.25
CA THR A 336 -16.44 3.77 -7.16
C THR A 336 -15.40 4.88 -7.34
N GLN A 337 -15.84 6.12 -7.52
CA GLN A 337 -14.95 7.28 -7.59
C GLN A 337 -14.21 7.50 -6.25
N THR A 338 -14.89 7.29 -5.13
CA THR A 338 -14.31 7.33 -3.78
C THR A 338 -13.19 6.30 -3.64
N ALA A 339 -13.45 5.04 -4.03
CA ALA A 339 -12.44 3.98 -4.00
C ALA A 339 -11.21 4.32 -4.86
N ALA A 340 -11.43 4.83 -6.09
CA ALA A 340 -10.35 5.23 -6.98
C ALA A 340 -9.54 6.41 -6.43
N GLN A 341 -10.20 7.38 -5.76
CA GLN A 341 -9.50 8.49 -5.12
C GLN A 341 -8.66 8.03 -3.93
N ILE A 342 -9.19 7.12 -3.09
CA ILE A 342 -8.44 6.52 -1.97
C ILE A 342 -7.19 5.80 -2.51
N GLU A 343 -7.33 5.00 -3.57
CA GLU A 343 -6.19 4.31 -4.19
C GLU A 343 -5.12 5.29 -4.67
N ARG A 344 -5.52 6.36 -5.40
CA ARG A 344 -4.60 7.41 -5.85
C ARG A 344 -3.87 8.11 -4.70
N ASN A 345 -4.59 8.45 -3.63
CA ASN A 345 -4.02 9.10 -2.46
C ASN A 345 -2.97 8.20 -1.78
N MET A 346 -3.21 6.89 -1.74
CA MET A 346 -2.33 5.94 -1.06
C MET A 346 -1.11 5.50 -1.91
N GLU A 347 -1.14 5.67 -3.24
CA GLU A 347 0.03 5.41 -4.10
C GLU A 347 1.20 6.39 -3.81
N LEU A 348 0.93 7.59 -3.30
CA LEU A 348 1.92 8.66 -3.07
C LEU A 348 2.69 8.55 -1.74
N VAL A 349 2.41 7.53 -0.92
CA VAL A 349 2.73 7.49 0.51
C VAL A 349 4.02 6.72 0.83
N ARG A 350 5.15 7.01 0.15
CA ARG A 350 6.44 6.38 0.50
C ARG A 350 7.54 7.40 0.69
N LEU A 351 7.94 7.60 1.95
CA LEU A 351 9.21 8.23 2.27
C LEU A 351 10.35 7.29 1.86
N GLU A 352 11.44 7.85 1.32
CA GLU A 352 12.61 7.05 0.98
C GLU A 352 13.21 6.36 2.23
N PRO A 353 13.79 5.16 2.09
CA PRO A 353 14.57 4.55 3.17
C PRO A 353 15.68 5.50 3.66
N GLY A 354 15.90 5.55 4.98
CA GLY A 354 16.93 6.41 5.61
C GLY A 354 16.49 7.85 5.90
N VAL A 355 15.28 8.24 5.46
CA VAL A 355 14.71 9.57 5.74
C VAL A 355 14.46 9.81 7.24
N GLN A 356 14.26 8.76 8.03
CA GLN A 356 13.97 8.90 9.46
C GLN A 356 15.11 9.51 10.27
N GLU A 357 16.37 9.22 9.90
CA GLU A 357 17.55 9.80 10.56
C GLU A 357 17.57 11.33 10.42
N ILE A 358 17.00 11.83 9.33
CA ILE A 358 16.92 13.25 9.02
C ILE A 358 15.75 13.91 9.75
N LEU A 359 14.64 13.19 9.90
CA LEU A 359 13.42 13.75 10.47
C LEU A 359 13.53 14.00 11.96
N ASN A 360 14.22 13.14 12.74
CA ASN A 360 14.39 13.22 14.21
C ASN A 360 13.52 14.30 14.89
N LEU A 361 12.21 14.07 14.87
CA LEU A 361 11.22 15.06 15.26
C LEU A 361 11.09 15.03 16.78
N PRO A 362 10.98 16.19 17.45
CA PRO A 362 10.75 16.20 18.89
C PRO A 362 9.45 15.44 19.21
N ALA A 363 9.45 14.70 20.32
CA ALA A 363 8.25 14.06 20.82
C ALA A 363 7.15 15.13 21.01
N PRO A 364 5.86 14.79 20.80
CA PRO A 364 4.79 15.70 21.14
C PRO A 364 4.85 16.02 22.64
N ASP A 365 4.61 17.27 23.05
CA ASP A 365 4.54 17.66 24.45
C ASP A 365 3.40 16.87 25.12
N GLU A 366 3.70 15.78 25.83
CA GLU A 366 2.68 14.89 26.44
C GLU A 366 2.03 15.47 27.72
N ASP A 367 2.43 16.66 28.19
CA ASP A 367 2.11 17.16 29.54
C ASP A 367 1.34 18.51 29.60
N LYS A 368 0.46 18.83 28.64
CA LYS A 368 -0.33 20.10 28.68
C LYS A 368 -1.85 19.97 28.44
N ASP A 369 -2.44 18.80 28.68
CA ASP A 369 -3.91 18.63 28.71
C ASP A 369 -4.43 18.46 30.13
#